data_AF-A0A821H7U1-F1
#
_entry.id   AF-A0A821H7U1-F1
#
_cell.length_a   1.000
_cell.length_b   1.000
_cell.length_c   1.000
_cell.angle_alpha   90.00
_cell.angle_beta   90.00
_cell.angle_gamma   90.00
#
_symmetry.space_group_name_H-M   'P 1'
#
loop_
_entity.id
_entity.type
_entity.pdbx_description
1 polymer ?
#
loop_
_entity_poly.entity_id
_entity_poly.type
_entity_poly.pdbx_seq_one_letter_code
_entity_poly.pdbx_strand_id
1 'polypeptide(L)'
;YTAFAIAGSKLTKRIRSKAFACLLRQEVAYFDRPENSSGAICVRLSSDALAIREMIGTRLSIICQILAMSVFGFLFGYILSWQLTLIVFGNLFIVSVATYGDVSLRIWLDQQSGQIVERASTVSAIFTLTSFYCREN
;
A
#
# COMPACT_ATOMS: atom_id res chain seq x y z
N TYR A 1 -12.77 -7.66 -17.66
CA TYR A 1 -12.48 -6.30 -17.15
C TYR A 1 -13.71 -5.40 -17.07
N THR A 2 -14.65 -5.45 -18.02
CA THR A 2 -15.83 -4.56 -18.04
C THR A 2 -16.82 -4.80 -16.89
N ALA A 3 -17.07 -6.06 -16.51
CA ALA A 3 -18.06 -6.39 -15.46
C ALA A 3 -17.69 -5.82 -14.06
N PHE A 4 -16.43 -5.95 -13.64
CA PHE A 4 -15.95 -5.37 -12.37
C PHE A 4 -15.91 -3.85 -12.41
N ALA A 5 -15.55 -3.25 -13.56
CA ALA A 5 -15.61 -1.80 -13.74
C ALA A 5 -17.06 -1.27 -13.61
N ILE A 6 -18.03 -1.98 -14.18
CA ILE A 6 -19.46 -1.65 -14.06
C ILE A 6 -19.93 -1.80 -12.60
N ALA A 7 -19.55 -2.88 -11.92
CA ALA A 7 -19.87 -3.10 -10.51
C ALA A 7 -19.26 -2.01 -9.60
N GLY A 8 -17.99 -1.67 -9.80
CA GLY A 8 -17.31 -0.58 -9.10
C GLY A 8 -17.98 0.77 -9.34
N SER A 9 -18.38 1.08 -10.58
CA SER A 9 -19.10 2.32 -10.89
C SER A 9 -20.45 2.43 -10.18
N LYS A 10 -21.19 1.31 -10.04
CA LYS A 10 -22.44 1.26 -9.27
C LYS A 10 -22.20 1.46 -7.78
N LEU A 11 -21.14 0.86 -7.24
CA LEU A 11 -20.78 1.00 -5.82
C LEU A 11 -20.42 2.45 -5.48
N THR A 12 -19.60 3.10 -6.30
CA THR A 12 -19.23 4.51 -6.11
C THR A 12 -20.44 5.44 -6.18
N LYS A 13 -21.38 5.19 -7.11
CA LYS A 13 -22.63 5.95 -7.18
C LYS A 13 -23.44 5.84 -5.87
N ARG A 14 -23.53 4.64 -5.28
CA ARG A 14 -24.21 4.44 -3.99
C ARG A 14 -23.51 5.16 -2.85
N ILE A 15 -22.18 5.07 -2.75
CA ILE A 15 -21.40 5.75 -1.70
C ILE A 15 -21.59 7.26 -1.80
N ARG A 16 -21.48 7.84 -3.01
CA ARG A 16 -21.72 9.28 -3.23
C ARG A 16 -23.13 9.71 -2.84
N SER A 17 -24.15 8.94 -3.23
CA SER A 17 -25.54 9.24 -2.86
C SER A 17 -25.77 9.21 -1.34
N LYS A 18 -25.20 8.21 -0.65
CA LYS A 18 -25.30 8.10 0.81
C LYS A 18 -24.54 9.22 1.54
N ALA A 19 -23.35 9.56 1.08
CA ALA A 19 -22.56 10.63 1.66
C ALA A 19 -23.22 12.01 1.47
N PHE A 20 -23.79 12.27 0.30
CA PHE A 20 -24.56 13.50 0.04
C PHE A 20 -25.81 13.58 0.93
N ALA A 21 -26.54 12.49 1.09
CA ALA A 21 -27.69 12.43 2.00
C ALA A 21 -27.31 12.67 3.48
N CYS A 22 -26.10 12.24 3.89
CA CYS A 22 -25.58 12.51 5.23
C CYS A 22 -25.21 13.99 5.40
N LEU A 23 -24.57 14.59 4.39
CA LEU A 23 -24.23 16.01 4.37
C LEU A 23 -25.45 16.93 4.47
N LEU A 24 -26.54 16.60 3.78
CA LEU A 24 -27.78 17.37 3.84
C LEU A 24 -28.47 17.32 5.22
N ARG A 25 -28.12 16.36 6.09
CA ARG A 25 -28.64 16.26 7.46
C ARG A 25 -27.81 17.03 8.47
N GLN A 26 -26.68 17.63 8.05
CA GLN A 26 -25.80 18.38 8.92
C GLN A 26 -26.35 19.80 9.15
N GLU A 27 -26.12 20.34 10.35
CA GLU A 27 -26.56 21.68 10.76
C GLU A 27 -25.92 22.81 9.93
N VAL A 28 -26.66 23.90 9.68
CA VAL A 28 -26.19 25.03 8.84
C VAL A 28 -24.93 25.69 9.41
N ALA A 29 -24.81 25.76 10.74
CA ALA A 29 -23.64 26.31 11.44
C ALA A 29 -22.32 25.55 11.13
N TYR A 30 -22.42 24.29 10.68
CA TYR A 30 -21.25 23.51 10.28
C TYR A 30 -20.61 24.03 8.98
N PHE A 31 -21.41 24.57 8.07
CA PHE A 31 -20.98 25.08 6.76
C PHE A 31 -20.47 26.52 6.78
N ASP A 32 -20.70 27.24 7.88
CA ASP A 32 -20.27 28.64 8.06
C ASP A 32 -18.77 28.77 8.38
N ARG A 33 -18.11 27.67 8.75
CA ARG A 33 -16.66 27.68 8.94
C ARG A 33 -15.95 27.75 7.59
N PRO A 34 -14.91 28.60 7.43
CA PRO A 34 -14.20 28.76 6.17
C PRO A 34 -13.54 27.45 5.68
N GLU A 35 -13.18 26.56 6.61
CA GLU A 35 -12.65 25.21 6.31
C GLU A 35 -13.71 24.22 5.78
N ASN A 36 -14.99 24.46 6.07
CA ASN A 36 -16.13 23.57 5.81
C ASN A 36 -17.11 24.14 4.78
N SER A 37 -16.66 25.09 3.96
CA SER A 37 -17.48 25.60 2.86
C SER A 37 -18.01 24.45 2.01
N SER A 38 -19.28 24.52 1.60
CA SER A 38 -19.99 23.47 0.87
C SER A 38 -19.23 22.99 -0.38
N GLY A 39 -18.50 23.88 -1.04
CA GLY A 39 -17.62 23.56 -2.18
C GLY A 39 -16.38 22.75 -1.77
N ALA A 40 -15.69 23.11 -0.69
CA ALA A 40 -14.50 22.41 -0.21
C ALA A 40 -14.83 20.98 0.24
N ILE A 41 -15.96 20.80 0.94
CA ILE A 41 -16.42 19.47 1.35
C ILE A 41 -16.80 18.61 0.14
N CYS A 42 -17.49 19.19 -0.86
CA CYS A 42 -17.85 18.47 -2.08
C CYS A 42 -16.60 17.97 -2.84
N VAL A 43 -15.57 18.80 -2.94
CA VAL A 43 -14.29 18.43 -3.57
C VAL A 43 -13.59 17.31 -2.79
N ARG A 44 -13.48 17.43 -1.46
CA ARG A 44 -12.88 16.39 -0.62
C ARG A 44 -13.65 15.07 -0.70
N LEU A 45 -14.98 15.13 -0.60
CA LEU A 45 -15.83 13.95 -0.72
C LEU A 45 -15.72 13.29 -2.10
N SER A 46 -15.62 14.09 -3.16
CA SER A 46 -15.42 13.60 -4.52
C SER A 46 -14.06 12.90 -4.65
N SER A 47 -13.00 13.49 -4.09
CA SER A 47 -11.65 12.92 -4.05
C SER A 47 -11.61 11.62 -3.25
N ASP A 48 -12.20 11.58 -2.05
CA ASP A 48 -12.25 10.39 -1.21
C ASP A 48 -13.06 9.27 -1.87
N ALA A 49 -14.19 9.60 -2.49
CA ALA A 49 -14.99 8.64 -3.24
C ALA A 49 -14.25 8.08 -4.47
N LEU A 50 -13.44 8.89 -5.15
CA LEU A 50 -12.57 8.44 -6.24
C LEU A 50 -11.45 7.55 -5.73
N ALA A 51 -10.76 7.93 -4.67
CA ALA A 51 -9.71 7.12 -4.05
C ALA A 51 -10.24 5.74 -3.61
N ILE A 52 -11.41 5.71 -2.96
CA ILE A 52 -12.08 4.47 -2.55
C ILE A 52 -12.49 3.64 -3.77
N ARG A 53 -12.99 4.26 -4.85
CA ARG A 53 -13.34 3.55 -6.09
C ARG A 53 -12.11 2.90 -6.72
N GLU A 54 -11.02 3.64 -6.87
CA GLU A 54 -9.79 3.14 -7.49
C GLU A 54 -9.19 2.01 -6.66
N MET A 55 -9.16 2.18 -5.33
CA MET A 55 -8.70 1.14 -4.42
C MET A 55 -9.58 -0.10 -4.49
N ILE A 56 -10.90 0.02 -4.42
CA ILE A 56 -11.79 -1.15 -4.41
C ILE A 56 -11.87 -1.79 -5.80
N GLY A 57 -12.07 -1.01 -6.86
CA GLY A 57 -12.24 -1.54 -8.22
C GLY A 57 -11.02 -2.34 -8.69
N THR A 58 -9.83 -1.78 -8.50
CA THR A 58 -8.57 -2.42 -8.92
C THR A 58 -8.20 -3.57 -8.00
N ARG A 59 -8.24 -3.37 -6.67
CA ARG A 59 -7.85 -4.43 -5.72
C ARG A 59 -8.82 -5.61 -5.73
N LEU A 60 -10.12 -5.36 -5.81
CA LEU A 60 -11.12 -6.44 -5.82
C LEU A 60 -11.00 -7.30 -7.09
N SER A 61 -10.74 -6.66 -8.24
CA SER A 61 -10.47 -7.38 -9.49
C SER A 61 -9.22 -8.27 -9.36
N ILE A 62 -8.14 -7.74 -8.78
CA ILE A 62 -6.89 -8.48 -8.58
C ILE A 62 -7.11 -9.65 -7.60
N ILE A 63 -7.81 -9.42 -6.50
CA ILE A 63 -8.12 -10.47 -5.52
C ILE A 63 -8.94 -11.58 -6.17
N CYS A 64 -10.01 -11.25 -6.91
CA CYS A 64 -10.81 -12.25 -7.63
C CYS A 64 -9.98 -13.00 -8.68
N GLN A 65 -9.07 -12.31 -9.38
CA GLN A 65 -8.18 -12.94 -10.35
C GLN A 65 -7.23 -13.93 -9.67
N ILE A 66 -6.58 -13.53 -8.56
CA ILE A 66 -5.67 -14.40 -7.82
C ILE A 66 -6.42 -15.61 -7.26
N LEU A 67 -7.63 -15.42 -6.72
CA LEU A 67 -8.46 -16.52 -6.24
C LEU A 67 -8.82 -17.49 -7.36
N ALA A 68 -9.27 -16.97 -8.51
CA ALA A 68 -9.58 -17.79 -9.67
C ALA A 68 -8.34 -18.57 -10.14
N MET A 69 -7.21 -17.90 -10.32
CA MET A 69 -5.94 -18.51 -10.71
C MET A 69 -5.47 -19.57 -9.71
N SER A 70 -5.62 -19.31 -8.41
CA SER A 70 -5.29 -20.25 -7.35
C SER A 70 -6.15 -21.51 -7.45
N VAL A 71 -7.47 -21.35 -7.59
CA VAL A 71 -8.40 -22.47 -7.76
C VAL A 71 -8.07 -23.26 -9.03
N PHE A 72 -7.90 -22.60 -10.16
CA PHE A 72 -7.49 -23.26 -11.40
C PHE A 72 -6.16 -24.01 -11.23
N GLY A 73 -5.15 -23.40 -10.60
CA GLY A 73 -3.86 -24.04 -10.35
C GLY A 73 -3.97 -25.29 -9.47
N PHE A 74 -4.82 -25.27 -8.44
CA PHE A 74 -5.08 -26.43 -7.60
C PHE A 74 -5.77 -27.56 -8.37
N LEU A 75 -6.84 -27.24 -9.12
CA LEU A 75 -7.54 -28.25 -9.91
C LEU A 75 -6.64 -28.83 -11.00
N PHE A 76 -5.91 -27.98 -11.73
CA PHE A 76 -4.99 -28.42 -12.79
C PHE A 76 -3.87 -29.29 -12.19
N GLY A 77 -3.30 -28.87 -11.06
CA GLY A 77 -2.28 -29.62 -10.35
C GLY A 77 -2.75 -31.01 -9.91
N TYR A 78 -4.00 -31.13 -9.47
CA TYR A 78 -4.58 -32.42 -9.06
C TYR A 78 -4.87 -33.34 -10.26
N ILE A 79 -5.33 -32.78 -11.39
CA ILE A 79 -5.69 -33.53 -12.60
C ILE A 79 -4.45 -34.14 -13.29
N LEU A 80 -3.32 -33.43 -13.34
CA LEU A 80 -2.14 -33.87 -14.09
C LEU A 80 -1.41 -35.06 -13.45
N SER A 81 -1.30 -35.07 -12.12
CA SER A 81 -0.84 -36.18 -11.27
C SER A 81 -0.39 -35.60 -9.94
N TRP A 82 -0.87 -36.19 -8.85
CA TRP A 82 -0.50 -35.78 -7.49
C TRP A 82 1.01 -35.79 -7.22
N GLN A 83 1.78 -36.58 -7.98
CA GLN A 83 3.24 -36.65 -7.89
C GLN A 83 3.94 -35.41 -8.45
N LEU A 84 3.47 -34.87 -9.58
CA LEU A 84 4.04 -33.64 -10.16
C LEU A 84 3.70 -32.42 -9.29
N THR A 85 2.51 -32.40 -8.69
CA THR A 85 2.10 -31.32 -7.78
C THR A 85 3.04 -31.21 -6.59
N LEU A 86 3.40 -32.33 -5.95
CA LEU A 86 4.30 -32.34 -4.78
C LEU A 86 5.70 -31.77 -5.11
N ILE A 87 6.23 -32.10 -6.30
CA ILE A 87 7.53 -31.57 -6.74
C ILE A 87 7.47 -30.06 -6.95
N VAL A 88 6.41 -29.55 -7.59
CA VAL A 88 6.23 -28.10 -7.83
C VAL A 88 6.02 -27.35 -6.51
N PHE A 89 5.21 -27.90 -5.59
CA PHE A 89 5.02 -27.31 -4.26
C PHE A 89 6.33 -27.25 -3.47
N GLY A 90 7.15 -28.30 -3.53
CA GLY A 90 8.47 -28.31 -2.89
C GLY A 90 9.38 -27.21 -3.44
N ASN A 91 9.44 -27.05 -4.75
CA ASN A 91 10.24 -25.99 -5.39
C ASN A 91 9.73 -24.58 -5.04
N LEU A 92 8.41 -24.36 -5.07
CA LEU A 92 7.81 -23.08 -4.68
C LEU A 92 8.10 -22.74 -3.21
N PHE A 93 8.06 -23.73 -2.33
CA PHE A 93 8.37 -23.56 -0.92
C PHE A 93 9.85 -23.18 -0.70
N ILE A 94 10.77 -23.88 -1.36
CA ILE A 94 12.21 -23.59 -1.28
C ILE A 94 12.52 -22.17 -1.75
N VAL A 95 11.98 -21.77 -2.91
CA VAL A 95 12.17 -20.42 -3.45
C VAL A 95 11.59 -19.36 -2.52
N SER A 96 10.42 -19.60 -1.95
CA SER A 96 9.80 -18.66 -1.02
C SER A 96 10.70 -18.43 0.21
N VAL A 97 11.18 -19.50 0.85
CA VAL A 97 12.08 -19.41 2.00
C VAL A 97 13.37 -18.67 1.66
N ALA A 98 13.96 -18.93 0.49
CA ALA A 98 15.15 -18.21 0.03
C ALA A 98 14.89 -16.70 -0.09
N THR A 99 13.78 -16.31 -0.73
CA THR A 99 13.43 -14.89 -0.89
C THR A 99 13.15 -14.18 0.44
N TYR A 100 12.53 -14.85 1.42
CA TYR A 100 12.36 -14.28 2.76
C TYR A 100 13.71 -14.05 3.46
N GLY A 101 14.66 -14.97 3.28
CA GLY A 101 16.03 -14.81 3.77
C GLY A 101 16.72 -13.59 3.18
N ASP A 102 16.68 -13.44 1.85
CA ASP A 102 17.27 -12.31 1.14
C ASP A 102 16.66 -10.97 1.56
N VAL A 103 15.33 -10.89 1.67
CA VAL A 103 14.64 -9.65 2.09
C VAL A 103 15.01 -9.28 3.52
N SER A 104 15.04 -10.26 4.43
CA SER A 104 15.39 -10.02 5.84
C SER A 104 16.84 -9.56 5.98
N LEU A 105 17.75 -10.17 5.21
CA LEU A 105 19.15 -9.77 5.17
C LEU A 105 19.30 -8.34 4.64
N ARG A 106 18.57 -7.97 3.59
CA ARG A 106 18.61 -6.61 3.01
C ARG A 106 18.13 -5.55 3.99
N ILE A 107 17.04 -5.80 4.71
CA ILE A 107 16.54 -4.87 5.74
C ILE A 107 17.57 -4.71 6.87
N TRP A 108 18.18 -5.82 7.29
CA TRP A 108 19.22 -5.79 8.31
C TRP A 108 20.47 -5.02 7.85
N LEU A 109 20.91 -5.22 6.61
CA LEU A 109 22.05 -4.50 6.01
C LEU A 109 21.77 -3.01 5.83
N ASP A 110 20.55 -2.65 5.43
CA ASP A 110 20.13 -1.26 5.31
C ASP A 110 20.24 -0.55 6.66
N GLN A 111 19.75 -1.19 7.73
CA GLN A 111 19.83 -0.65 9.08
C GLN A 111 21.28 -0.52 9.59
N GLN A 112 22.16 -1.47 9.25
CA GLN A 112 23.57 -1.38 9.58
C GLN A 112 24.27 -0.22 8.85
N SER A 113 23.94 -0.02 7.56
CA SER A 113 24.55 1.04 6.76
C SER A 113 24.15 2.44 7.25
N GLY A 114 22.90 2.63 7.67
CA GLY A 114 22.43 3.87 8.29
C GLY A 114 23.23 4.28 9.54
N GLN A 115 23.50 3.32 10.44
CA GLN A 115 24.29 3.59 11.66
C GLN A 115 25.75 3.92 11.35
N ILE A 116 26.35 3.30 10.33
CA ILE A 116 27.73 3.59 9.91
C ILE A 116 27.82 5.02 9.35
N VAL A 117 26.82 5.47 8.58
CA VAL A 117 26.75 6.84 8.06
C VAL A 117 26.59 7.86 9.20
N GLU A 118 25.71 7.61 10.17
CA GLU A 118 25.50 8.51 11.32
C GLU A 118 26.78 8.68 12.17
N ARG A 119 27.48 7.56 12.43
CA ARG A 119 28.77 7.57 13.13
C ARG A 119 29.83 8.34 12.33
N ALA A 120 29.91 8.15 11.01
CA ALA A 120 30.85 8.87 10.16
C ALA A 120 30.60 10.38 10.15
N SER A 121 29.34 10.82 10.09
CA SER A 121 28.96 12.23 10.18
C SER A 121 29.36 12.85 11.53
N THR A 122 29.18 12.11 12.62
CA THR A 122 29.57 12.56 13.98
C THR A 122 31.09 12.72 14.09
N VAL A 123 31.86 11.77 13.56
CA VAL A 123 33.34 11.84 13.56
C VAL A 123 33.83 13.02 12.73
N SER A 124 33.23 13.26 11.55
CA SER A 124 33.56 14.42 10.73
C SER A 124 33.27 15.73 11.48
N ALA A 125 32.13 15.83 12.17
CA ALA A 125 31.79 17.00 12.95
C ALA A 125 32.79 17.26 14.11
N ILE A 126 33.24 16.20 14.80
CA ILE A 126 34.26 16.31 15.86
C ILE A 126 35.59 16.83 15.28
N PHE A 127 36.02 16.30 14.14
CA PHE A 127 37.24 16.75 13.48
C PHE A 127 37.14 18.21 13.07
N THR A 128 35.99 18.62 12.51
CA THR A 128 35.69 20.01 12.18
C THR A 128 35.74 20.91 13.42
N LEU A 129 35.07 20.56 14.52
CA LEU A 129 35.11 21.35 15.76
C LEU A 129 36.52 21.44 16.36
N THR A 130 37.29 20.36 16.31
CA THR A 130 38.70 20.35 16.77
C THR A 130 39.55 21.30 15.93
N SER A 131 39.34 21.33 14.62
CA SER A 131 40.04 22.26 13.72
C SER A 131 39.69 23.73 14.00
N PHE A 132 38.46 24.03 14.43
CA PHE A 132 38.04 25.37 14.86
C PHE A 132 38.64 25.76 16.21
N TYR A 133 38.65 24.86 17.19
CA TYR A 133 39.23 25.12 18.51
C TYR A 133 40.75 25.41 18.44
N CYS A 134 41.46 24.71 17.55
CA CYS A 134 42.90 24.93 17.34
C CYS A 134 43.24 26.22 16.57
N ARG A 135 42.24 26.88 15.98
CA ARG A 135 42.39 28.16 15.25
C ARG A 135 42.22 29.37 16.17
N GLU A 136 41.54 29.21 17.30
CA GLU A 136 41.17 30.30 18.20
C GLU A 136 42.14 30.49 19.39
N ASN A 137 42.97 29.49 19.70
CA ASN A 137 44.15 29.59 20.59
C ASN A 137 45.44 29.87 19.79
#